data_AF-A0A266LNP9-F1
#
_entry.id   AF-A0A266LNP9-F1
#
_cell.length_a   1.000
_cell.length_b   1.000
_cell.length_c   1.000
_cell.angle_alpha   90.00
_cell.angle_beta   90.00
_cell.angle_gamma   90.00
#
_symmetry.space_group_name_H-M   'P 1'
#
loop_
_entity.id
_entity.type
_entity.pdbx_description
1 polymer ?
#
loop_
_entity_poly.entity_id
_entity_poly.type
_entity_poly.pdbx_seq_one_letter_code
_entity_poly.pdbx_strand_id
1 'polypeptide(L)'
;MAKLDLATALQAVEPETKAAQIRQVMPIIEQQLKAGVRRQAILDVLKAQGIEITMETLKSYLYRYRKSVKAGTVEAPASQPSLQSAEAVPEAPAKIPVSVSNDKTPESEEPPAPMAPTELSKIMNPGDDVNASELARYESASPSRRRRT
;
A
#
# COMPACT_ATOMS: atom_id res chain seq x y z
N MET A 1 -6.65 44.23 -22.84
CA MET A 1 -7.38 42.95 -23.00
C MET A 1 -6.38 41.88 -23.45
N ALA A 2 -5.77 41.13 -22.52
CA ALA A 2 -4.81 40.05 -22.84
C ALA A 2 -4.78 38.91 -21.80
N LYS A 3 -5.76 38.89 -20.89
CA LYS A 3 -5.77 37.95 -19.75
C LYS A 3 -6.53 36.65 -20.04
N LEU A 4 -7.29 36.61 -21.15
CA LEU A 4 -8.10 35.45 -21.56
C LEU A 4 -7.29 34.43 -22.39
N ASP A 5 -6.23 34.85 -23.10
CA ASP A 5 -5.42 33.94 -23.94
C ASP A 5 -4.39 33.12 -23.16
N LEU A 6 -3.99 33.56 -21.98
CA LEU A 6 -2.94 32.87 -21.22
C LEU A 6 -3.40 31.51 -20.71
N ALA A 7 -4.66 31.38 -20.29
CA ALA A 7 -5.23 30.10 -19.89
C ALA A 7 -5.32 29.11 -21.06
N THR A 8 -5.74 29.59 -22.23
CA THR A 8 -5.81 28.81 -23.48
C THR A 8 -4.42 28.38 -23.94
N ALA A 9 -3.44 29.29 -23.88
CA ALA A 9 -2.04 29.00 -24.23
C ALA A 9 -1.43 27.95 -23.29
N LEU A 10 -1.72 28.01 -21.99
CA LEU A 10 -1.24 27.02 -21.01
C LEU A 10 -1.91 25.65 -21.15
N GLN A 11 -3.17 25.58 -21.61
CA GLN A 11 -3.84 24.30 -21.91
C GLN A 11 -3.28 23.61 -23.16
N ALA A 12 -2.70 24.38 -24.08
CA ALA A 12 -2.03 23.84 -25.27
C ALA A 12 -0.60 23.32 -24.97
N VAL A 13 -0.05 23.60 -23.78
CA VAL A 13 1.27 23.07 -23.38
C VAL A 13 1.10 21.61 -23.00
N GLU A 14 1.51 20.72 -23.90
CA GLU A 14 1.53 19.29 -23.63
C GLU A 14 2.52 18.96 -22.50
N PRO A 15 2.19 18.00 -21.62
CA PRO A 15 3.11 17.58 -20.58
C PRO A 15 4.38 16.95 -21.19
N GLU A 16 5.52 17.61 -20.99
CA GLU A 16 6.82 17.19 -21.53
C GLU A 16 7.29 15.82 -21.03
N THR A 17 6.88 15.44 -19.81
CA THR A 17 7.32 14.19 -19.20
C THR A 17 6.30 13.08 -19.40
N LYS A 18 6.78 11.88 -19.74
CA LYS A 18 5.98 10.64 -19.77
C LYS A 18 5.18 10.45 -18.47
N ALA A 19 5.78 10.78 -17.33
CA ALA A 19 5.13 10.67 -16.03
C ALA A 19 3.94 11.64 -15.88
N ALA A 20 4.02 12.85 -16.41
CA ALA A 20 2.92 13.81 -16.38
C ALA A 20 1.79 13.40 -17.35
N GLN A 21 2.13 12.94 -18.56
CA GLN A 21 1.18 12.36 -19.52
C GLN A 21 0.38 11.22 -18.87
N ILE A 22 1.06 10.31 -18.17
CA ILE A 22 0.41 9.20 -17.49
C ILE A 22 -0.54 9.68 -16.39
N ARG A 23 -0.13 10.67 -15.57
CA ARG A 23 -0.99 11.21 -14.49
C ARG A 23 -2.29 11.80 -15.03
N GLN A 24 -2.27 12.40 -16.22
CA GLN A 24 -3.46 12.95 -16.86
C GLN A 24 -4.47 11.86 -17.25
N VAL A 25 -3.98 10.69 -17.70
CA VAL A 25 -4.82 9.55 -18.09
C VAL A 25 -5.08 8.55 -16.95
N MET A 26 -4.45 8.70 -15.78
CA MET A 26 -4.65 7.82 -14.62
C MET A 26 -6.13 7.62 -14.21
N PRO A 27 -6.99 8.65 -14.18
CA PRO A 27 -8.41 8.47 -13.83
C PRO A 27 -9.13 7.52 -14.81
N ILE A 28 -8.84 7.66 -16.10
CA ILE A 28 -9.42 6.83 -17.17
C ILE A 28 -8.90 5.39 -17.05
N ILE A 29 -7.60 5.22 -16.79
CA ILE A 29 -6.99 3.90 -16.59
C ILE A 29 -7.66 3.18 -15.41
N GLU A 30 -7.87 3.86 -14.29
CA GLU A 30 -8.52 3.25 -13.12
C GLU A 30 -9.98 2.88 -13.43
N GLN A 31 -10.71 3.68 -14.20
CA GLN A 31 -12.06 3.36 -14.66
C GLN A 31 -12.08 2.10 -15.55
N GLN A 32 -11.14 1.98 -16.49
CA GLN A 32 -11.00 0.77 -17.31
C GLN A 32 -10.66 -0.46 -16.49
N LEU A 33 -9.79 -0.32 -15.48
CA LEU A 33 -9.48 -1.42 -14.55
C LEU A 33 -10.71 -1.84 -13.74
N LYS A 34 -11.53 -0.89 -13.29
CA LYS A 34 -12.81 -1.19 -12.62
C LYS A 34 -13.81 -1.90 -13.56
N ALA A 35 -13.78 -1.59 -14.85
CA ALA A 35 -14.54 -2.29 -15.88
C ALA A 35 -14.01 -3.70 -16.21
N GLY A 36 -12.88 -4.11 -15.62
CA GLY A 36 -12.31 -5.45 -15.80
C GLY A 36 -11.24 -5.56 -16.91
N VAL A 37 -10.78 -4.45 -17.48
CA VAL A 37 -9.72 -4.46 -18.49
C VAL A 37 -8.41 -4.99 -17.88
N ARG A 38 -7.71 -5.86 -18.62
CA ARG A 38 -6.41 -6.41 -18.17
C ARG A 38 -5.34 -5.32 -18.17
N ARG A 39 -4.51 -5.30 -17.12
CA ARG A 39 -3.35 -4.40 -17.01
C ARG A 39 -2.39 -4.46 -18.19
N GLN A 40 -2.21 -5.66 -18.78
CA GLN A 40 -1.36 -5.83 -19.95
C GLN A 40 -1.90 -5.08 -21.17
N ALA A 41 -3.21 -5.16 -21.43
CA ALA A 41 -3.84 -4.44 -22.54
C ALA A 41 -3.68 -2.92 -22.41
N ILE A 42 -3.76 -2.39 -21.18
CA ILE A 42 -3.50 -0.98 -20.90
C ILE A 42 -2.05 -0.61 -21.21
N LEU A 43 -1.07 -1.46 -20.85
CA LEU A 43 0.32 -1.22 -21.22
C LEU A 43 0.53 -1.22 -22.73
N ASP A 44 -0.13 -2.12 -23.45
CA ASP A 44 0.01 -2.20 -24.91
C ASP A 44 -0.59 -0.93 -25.57
N VAL A 45 -1.71 -0.41 -25.07
CA VAL A 45 -2.28 0.88 -25.49
C VAL A 45 -1.33 2.04 -25.18
N LEU A 46 -0.75 2.08 -23.97
CA LEU A 46 0.20 3.13 -23.59
C LEU A 46 1.44 3.12 -24.49
N LYS A 47 1.97 1.93 -24.79
CA LYS A 47 3.08 1.77 -25.74
C LYS A 47 2.73 2.25 -27.15
N ALA A 48 1.52 1.93 -27.63
CA ALA A 48 1.04 2.41 -28.94
C ALA A 48 0.94 3.94 -29.02
N GLN A 49 0.74 4.61 -27.88
CA GLN A 49 0.74 6.07 -27.74
C GLN A 49 2.15 6.64 -27.48
N GLY A 50 3.22 5.85 -27.60
CA GLY A 50 4.61 6.26 -27.36
C GLY A 50 5.02 6.34 -25.88
N ILE A 51 4.14 5.92 -24.97
CA ILE A 51 4.38 5.90 -23.52
C ILE A 51 4.83 4.49 -23.11
N GLU A 52 6.12 4.22 -23.28
CA GLU A 52 6.72 2.97 -22.83
C GLU A 52 7.01 3.00 -21.32
N ILE A 53 6.31 2.13 -20.58
CA ILE A 53 6.53 1.90 -19.15
C ILE A 53 6.47 0.41 -18.82
N THR A 54 7.07 0.04 -17.69
CA THR A 54 7.01 -1.32 -17.17
C THR A 54 5.75 -1.55 -16.35
N MET A 55 5.40 -2.83 -16.17
CA MET A 55 4.29 -3.24 -15.30
C MET A 55 4.46 -2.75 -13.85
N GLU A 56 5.71 -2.70 -13.36
CA GLU A 56 6.03 -2.22 -12.02
C GLU A 56 5.79 -0.72 -11.89
N THR A 57 6.18 0.06 -12.90
CA THR A 57 5.92 1.50 -12.95
C THR A 57 4.42 1.79 -12.96
N LEU A 58 3.64 1.05 -13.77
CA LEU A 58 2.19 1.18 -13.80
C LEU A 58 1.56 0.90 -12.43
N LYS A 59 1.98 -0.19 -11.75
CA LYS A 59 1.51 -0.51 -10.39
C LYS A 59 1.83 0.61 -9.40
N SER A 60 3.06 1.13 -9.44
CA SER A 60 3.51 2.21 -8.57
C SER A 60 2.69 3.48 -8.78
N TYR A 61 2.36 3.81 -10.03
CA TYR A 61 1.58 5.00 -10.34
C TYR A 61 0.12 4.86 -9.91
N LEU A 62 -0.50 3.69 -10.13
CA LEU A 62 -1.83 3.38 -9.62
C LEU A 62 -1.89 3.47 -8.09
N TYR A 63 -0.89 2.93 -7.39
CA TYR A 63 -0.81 3.03 -5.93
C TYR A 63 -0.76 4.49 -5.46
N ARG A 64 0.12 5.30 -6.07
CA ARG A 64 0.24 6.73 -5.73
C ARG A 64 -1.03 7.50 -6.03
N TYR A 65 -1.67 7.22 -7.17
CA TYR A 65 -2.94 7.84 -7.56
C TYR A 65 -4.07 7.51 -6.57
N ARG A 66 -4.23 6.23 -6.20
CA ARG A 66 -5.22 5.81 -5.19
C ARG A 66 -4.97 6.47 -3.84
N LYS A 67 -3.70 6.61 -3.45
CA LYS A 67 -3.32 7.28 -2.20
C LYS A 67 -3.66 8.77 -2.24
N SER A 68 -3.38 9.49 -3.33
CA SER A 68 -3.71 10.92 -3.46
C SER A 68 -5.20 11.18 -3.55
N VAL A 69 -5.96 10.28 -4.18
CA VAL A 69 -7.43 10.35 -4.21
C VAL A 69 -8.01 10.19 -2.79
N LYS A 70 -7.52 9.21 -2.02
CA LYS A 70 -7.94 9.01 -0.61
C LYS A 70 -7.57 10.20 0.29
N ALA A 71 -6.45 10.84 0.02
CA ALA A 71 -6.00 12.02 0.76
C ALA A 71 -6.71 13.33 0.33
N GLY A 72 -7.67 13.27 -0.60
CA GLY A 72 -8.41 14.44 -1.08
C GLY A 72 -7.56 15.45 -1.87
N THR A 73 -6.33 15.08 -2.25
CA THR A 73 -5.40 15.97 -2.98
C THR A 73 -5.68 16.01 -4.47
N VAL A 74 -6.35 14.99 -5.00
CA VAL A 74 -6.84 14.94 -6.37
C VAL A 74 -8.34 14.72 -6.29
N GLU A 75 -9.10 15.62 -6.92
CA GLU A 75 -10.54 15.50 -7.03
C GLU A 75 -10.84 14.20 -7.79
N ALA A 76 -11.40 13.21 -7.10
CA ALA A 76 -11.79 11.96 -7.72
C ALA A 76 -12.82 12.27 -8.81
N PRO A 77 -12.76 11.65 -10.01
CA PRO A 77 -13.84 11.81 -10.96
C PRO A 77 -15.12 11.35 -10.27
N ALA A 78 -16.09 12.28 -10.19
CA ALA A 78 -17.36 12.09 -9.52
C ALA A 78 -18.14 10.93 -10.17
N SER A 79 -17.87 9.72 -9.73
CA SER A 79 -18.63 8.53 -10.07
C SER A 79 -18.97 7.80 -8.78
N GLN A 80 -20.13 8.21 -8.29
CA GLN A 80 -21.03 7.60 -7.32
C GLN A 80 -20.63 7.64 -5.83
N PRO A 81 -21.52 8.16 -4.96
CA PRO A 81 -21.37 8.01 -3.53
C PRO A 81 -21.71 6.56 -3.16
N SER A 82 -20.71 5.78 -2.77
CA SER A 82 -20.95 4.58 -1.97
C SER A 82 -21.25 5.01 -0.54
N LEU A 83 -22.46 5.54 -0.33
CA LEU A 83 -23.06 5.63 1.00
C LEU A 83 -23.47 4.20 1.40
N GLN A 84 -22.65 3.57 2.22
CA GLN A 84 -23.05 2.53 3.19
C GLN A 84 -21.86 2.35 4.13
N SER A 85 -21.74 3.27 5.07
CA SER A 85 -22.27 3.20 6.44
C SER A 85 -21.30 2.42 7.35
N ALA A 86 -20.65 3.19 8.21
CA ALA A 86 -20.20 2.70 9.49
C ALA A 86 -21.41 2.16 10.26
N GLU A 87 -21.24 1.03 10.94
CA GLU A 87 -21.68 0.83 12.32
C GLU A 87 -20.96 -0.43 12.84
N ALA A 88 -20.27 -0.28 13.96
CA ALA A 88 -19.73 -1.37 14.73
C ALA A 88 -20.87 -2.13 15.43
N VAL A 89 -20.67 -3.42 15.70
CA VAL A 89 -20.83 -4.09 17.02
C VAL A 89 -20.71 -5.61 16.81
N PRO A 90 -19.91 -6.32 17.63
CA PRO A 90 -19.61 -7.73 17.46
C PRO A 90 -20.66 -8.61 18.17
N GLU A 91 -21.08 -9.71 17.54
CA GLU A 91 -21.76 -10.80 18.23
C GLU A 91 -21.06 -12.13 17.91
N ALA A 92 -20.81 -12.86 18.99
CA ALA A 92 -19.85 -13.95 19.10
C ALA A 92 -20.49 -15.30 18.68
N PRO A 93 -19.82 -16.47 18.81
CA PRO A 93 -19.66 -17.41 17.71
C PRO A 93 -20.49 -18.69 17.86
N ALA A 94 -21.09 -19.16 16.76
CA ALA A 94 -21.67 -20.50 16.67
C ALA A 94 -20.57 -21.52 16.29
N LYS A 95 -20.23 -22.38 17.24
CA LYS A 95 -19.36 -23.55 17.11
C LYS A 95 -20.02 -24.63 16.26
N ILE A 96 -19.32 -25.20 15.27
CA ILE A 96 -19.33 -26.65 15.02
C ILE A 96 -17.94 -27.05 14.44
N PRO A 97 -17.22 -28.00 15.08
CA PRO A 97 -15.91 -28.48 14.63
C PRO A 97 -16.06 -29.65 13.64
N VAL A 98 -15.34 -29.62 12.52
CA VAL A 98 -15.12 -30.81 11.68
C VAL A 98 -13.63 -31.12 11.70
N SER A 99 -13.28 -32.13 12.49
CA SER A 99 -11.96 -32.75 12.57
C SER A 99 -11.84 -33.83 11.50
N VAL A 100 -10.84 -33.73 10.62
CA VAL A 100 -10.25 -34.86 9.87
C VAL A 100 -8.76 -34.52 9.70
N SER A 101 -7.91 -34.99 10.61
CA SER A 101 -7.02 -36.16 10.46
C SER A 101 -5.79 -35.90 9.58
N ASN A 102 -4.68 -35.57 10.24
CA ASN A 102 -3.34 -35.79 9.72
C ASN A 102 -2.55 -36.56 10.78
N ASP A 103 -2.37 -37.85 10.49
CA ASP A 103 -1.47 -38.76 11.18
C ASP A 103 -0.02 -38.36 10.87
N LYS A 104 0.72 -37.93 11.91
CA LYS A 104 2.19 -38.05 11.95
C LYS A 104 2.70 -37.86 13.38
N THR A 105 2.98 -38.96 14.06
CA THR A 105 3.97 -39.02 15.15
C THR A 105 5.34 -39.22 14.48
N PRO A 106 6.44 -38.60 14.94
CA PRO A 106 7.09 -39.10 16.16
C PRO A 106 7.74 -38.02 17.04
N GLU A 107 8.23 -38.49 18.19
CA GLU A 107 9.24 -37.92 19.10
C GLU A 107 8.76 -37.07 20.28
N SER A 108 9.05 -37.65 21.45
CA SER A 108 8.96 -37.10 22.79
C SER A 108 9.80 -35.84 22.97
N GLU A 109 9.17 -34.78 23.46
CA GLU A 109 9.66 -33.87 24.50
C GLU A 109 8.43 -33.12 25.05
N GLU A 110 8.48 -32.68 26.30
CA GLU A 110 7.36 -32.19 27.14
C GLU A 110 6.28 -31.35 26.42
N PRO A 111 4.99 -31.45 26.83
CA PRO A 111 3.92 -30.72 26.17
C PRO A 111 4.14 -29.21 26.30
N PRO A 112 4.35 -28.46 25.20
CA PRO A 112 4.25 -27.01 25.28
C PRO A 112 2.77 -26.70 25.52
N ALA A 113 2.49 -26.05 26.65
CA ALA A 113 1.16 -25.53 26.93
C ALA A 113 0.64 -24.75 25.71
N PRO A 114 -0.63 -24.89 25.33
CA PRO A 114 -1.19 -24.13 24.21
C PRO A 114 -0.93 -22.64 24.47
N MET A 115 -0.28 -21.97 23.52
CA MET A 115 0.25 -20.61 23.65
C MET A 115 -0.77 -19.71 24.35
N ALA A 116 -0.43 -19.26 25.56
CA ALA A 116 -1.30 -18.38 26.33
C ALA A 116 -1.51 -17.08 25.54
N PRO A 117 -2.72 -16.48 25.53
CA PRO A 117 -3.03 -15.26 24.77
C PRO A 117 -2.12 -14.06 25.11
N THR A 118 -1.39 -14.15 26.23
CA THR A 118 -0.38 -13.18 26.67
C THR A 118 0.93 -13.23 25.86
N GLU A 119 1.26 -14.36 25.21
CA GLU A 119 2.43 -14.50 24.33
C GLU A 119 2.28 -13.63 23.07
N LEU A 120 1.09 -13.63 22.47
CA LEU A 120 0.77 -12.78 21.32
C LEU A 120 0.88 -11.28 21.64
N SER A 121 0.43 -10.86 22.83
CA SER A 121 0.57 -9.46 23.25
C SER A 121 2.04 -9.04 23.45
N LYS A 122 2.91 -9.96 23.88
CA LYS A 122 4.35 -9.71 24.05
C LYS A 122 5.10 -9.65 22.72
N ILE A 123 4.64 -10.39 21.71
CA ILE A 123 5.18 -10.33 20.35
C ILE A 123 4.75 -9.05 19.64
N MET A 124 3.50 -8.62 19.80
CA MET A 124 2.97 -7.43 19.13
C MET A 124 3.38 -6.11 19.80
N ASN A 125 3.62 -6.13 21.11
CA ASN A 125 4.17 -5.00 21.87
C ASN A 125 5.38 -5.48 22.66
N PRO A 126 6.55 -5.66 22.02
CA PRO A 126 7.77 -5.89 22.77
C PRO A 126 7.99 -4.65 23.64
N GLY A 127 7.94 -4.83 24.96
CA GLY A 127 8.02 -3.73 25.92
C GLY A 127 9.27 -2.87 25.71
N ASP A 128 9.21 -1.62 26.18
CA ASP A 128 10.29 -0.63 26.01
C ASP A 128 11.66 -1.10 26.51
N ASP A 129 11.70 -2.07 27.43
CA ASP A 129 12.91 -2.69 27.97
C ASP A 129 13.76 -3.40 26.90
N VAL A 130 13.12 -4.01 25.90
CA VAL A 130 13.81 -4.68 24.78
C VAL A 130 14.41 -3.63 23.82
N ASN A 131 13.66 -2.54 23.58
CA ASN A 131 14.12 -1.43 22.74
C ASN A 131 15.31 -0.69 23.39
N ALA A 132 15.28 -0.47 24.72
CA ALA A 132 16.34 0.21 25.45
C ALA A 132 17.66 -0.58 25.45
N SER A 133 17.59 -1.90 25.63
CA SER A 133 18.77 -2.76 25.61
C SER A 133 19.37 -2.92 24.20
N GLU A 134 18.54 -2.89 23.15
CA GLU A 134 18.99 -2.89 21.76
C GLU A 134 19.64 -1.55 21.36
N LEU A 135 19.11 -0.42 21.84
CA LEU A 135 19.71 0.91 21.65
C LEU A 135 21.11 1.01 22.28
N ALA A 136 21.26 0.50 23.51
CA ALA A 136 22.55 0.51 24.22
C ALA A 136 23.62 -0.36 23.53
N ARG A 137 23.20 -1.50 22.94
CA ARG A 137 24.09 -2.32 22.10
C ARG A 137 24.57 -1.55 20.87
N TYR A 138 23.68 -0.81 20.22
CA TYR A 138 24.00 -0.01 19.05
C TYR A 138 24.94 1.17 19.36
N GLU A 139 24.75 1.83 20.50
CA GLU A 139 25.64 2.91 20.97
C GLU A 139 27.03 2.38 21.35
N SER A 140 27.11 1.21 21.99
CA SER A 140 28.40 0.59 22.36
C SER A 140 29.19 0.07 21.16
N ALA A 141 28.49 -0.37 20.11
CA ALA A 141 29.10 -0.85 18.86
C ALA A 141 29.56 0.28 17.94
N SER A 142 29.12 1.52 18.18
CA SER A 142 29.59 2.67 17.42
C SER A 142 31.04 2.98 17.82
N PRO A 143 32.02 2.96 16.90
CA PRO A 143 33.39 3.32 17.22
C PRO A 143 33.40 4.78 17.65
N SER A 144 33.55 5.00 18.96
CA SER A 144 33.68 6.32 19.55
C SER A 144 34.77 7.07 18.80
N ARG A 145 34.36 8.06 18.00
CA ARG A 145 35.27 8.93 17.26
C ARG A 145 35.94 9.83 18.28
N ARG A 146 36.91 9.27 19.02
CA ARG A 146 37.81 10.01 19.89
C ARG A 146 38.43 11.10 19.03
N ARG A 147 38.01 12.33 19.25
CA ARG A 147 38.69 13.51 18.68
C ARG A 147 40.13 13.43 19.17
N ARG A 148 41.07 13.20 18.24
CA ARG A 148 42.48 13.50 18.48
C ARG A 148 42.58 15.01 18.61
N THR A 149 42.93 15.44 19.82
CA THR A 149 43.45 16.77 20.14
C THR A 149 44.82 16.96 19.52
#